data_AF-A0A1H7D6B1-F1
#
_entry.id   AF-A0A1H7D6B1-F1
#
_cell.length_a   1.000
_cell.length_b   1.000
_cell.length_c   1.000
_cell.angle_alpha   90.00
_cell.angle_beta   90.00
_cell.angle_gamma   90.00
#
_symmetry.space_group_name_H-M   'P 1'
#
loop_
_entity.id
_entity.type
_entity.pdbx_description
1 polymer ?
#
loop_
_entity_poly.entity_id
_entity_poly.type
_entity_poly.pdbx_seq_one_letter_code
_entity_poly.pdbx_strand_id
1 'polypeptide(L)' 'MSAPYPPVTPSPKRSQLCSRAHAQRVAMRMFDAGARQVSIVRTGDPLQPFRVLPVIVDGPNVEVELRYA' A
#
# COMPACT_ATOMS: atom_id res chain seq x y z
N MET A 1 8.21 -23.07 21.92
CA MET A 1 7.63 -21.72 21.72
C MET A 1 8.76 -20.78 21.32
N SER A 2 8.84 -20.38 20.05
CA SER A 2 9.86 -19.43 19.60
C SER A 2 9.47 -18.03 20.09
N ALA A 3 10.40 -17.33 20.72
CA ALA A 3 10.19 -15.96 21.20
C ALA A 3 9.71 -15.03 20.06
N PRO A 4 8.82 -14.07 20.32
CA PRO A 4 8.46 -13.07 19.32
C PRO A 4 9.73 -12.32 18.93
N TYR A 5 10.05 -12.29 17.63
CA TYR A 5 11.15 -11.50 17.10
C TYR A 5 10.98 -10.06 17.59
N PRO A 6 12.06 -9.39 18.06
CA PRO A 6 11.97 -8.00 18.45
C PRO A 6 11.43 -7.20 17.24
N PRO A 7 10.59 -6.17 17.47
CA PRO A 7 10.06 -5.36 16.39
C PRO A 7 11.23 -4.77 15.61
N VAL A 8 11.48 -5.32 14.42
CA VAL A 8 12.53 -4.86 13.52
C VAL A 8 12.15 -3.46 13.08
N THR A 9 12.82 -2.45 13.63
CA THR A 9 12.63 -1.07 13.18
C THR A 9 13.05 -1.01 11.71
N PRO A 10 12.15 -0.70 10.78
CA PRO A 10 12.51 -0.62 9.38
C PRO A 10 13.56 0.47 9.17
N SER A 11 14.53 0.22 8.28
CA SER A 11 15.47 1.24 7.85
C SER A 11 14.71 2.49 7.35
N PRO A 12 15.30 3.70 7.40
CA PRO A 12 14.62 4.92 6.97
C PRO A 12 14.02 4.82 5.55
N LYS A 13 14.73 4.19 4.62
CA LYS A 13 14.24 3.94 3.25
C LYS A 13 13.01 3.03 3.26
N ARG A 14 13.03 1.95 4.06
CA ARG A 14 11.88 1.04 4.17
C ARG A 14 10.69 1.75 4.82
N SER A 15 10.90 2.56 5.86
CA SER A 15 9.84 3.38 6.46
C SER A 15 9.18 4.30 5.44
N GLN A 16 9.96 4.91 4.53
CA GLN A 16 9.41 5.74 3.46
C GLN A 16 8.63 4.93 2.43
N LEU A 17 9.19 3.81 1.92
CA LEU A 17 8.54 2.97 0.90
C LEU A 17 7.27 2.28 1.43
N CYS A 18 7.27 1.88 2.70
CA CYS A 18 6.15 1.25 3.38
C CYS A 18 5.13 2.28 3.92
N SER A 19 5.28 3.57 3.61
CA SER A 19 4.34 4.60 4.09
C SER A 19 3.09 4.70 3.21
N ARG A 20 1.97 5.13 3.82
CA ARG A 20 0.74 5.46 3.10
C ARG A 20 0.97 6.53 2.03
N ALA A 21 1.77 7.55 2.34
CA ALA A 21 2.10 8.63 1.39
C ALA A 21 2.89 8.13 0.17
N HIS A 22 3.73 7.09 0.33
CA HIS A 22 4.36 6.46 -0.81
C HIS A 22 3.36 5.66 -1.65
N ALA A 23 2.49 4.88 -1.01
CA ALA A 23 1.43 4.13 -1.70
C ALA A 23 0.51 5.06 -2.51
N GLN A 24 0.12 6.22 -1.96
CA GLN A 24 -0.67 7.23 -2.69
C GLN A 24 0.07 7.77 -3.91
N ARG A 25 1.37 8.08 -3.79
CA ARG A 25 2.19 8.52 -4.94
C ARG A 25 2.29 7.44 -6.02
N VAL A 26 2.40 6.17 -5.64
CA VAL A 26 2.36 5.06 -6.60
C VAL A 26 1.01 4.96 -7.28
N ALA A 27 -0.10 5.09 -6.52
CA ALA A 27 -1.43 5.04 -7.08
C ALA A 27 -1.71 6.17 -8.09
N MET A 28 -1.31 7.40 -7.77
CA MET A 28 -1.39 8.54 -8.70
C MET A 28 -0.58 8.28 -9.97
N ARG A 29 0.67 7.79 -9.84
CA ARG A 29 1.50 7.45 -11.01
C ARG A 29 0.90 6.36 -11.88
N MET A 30 0.27 5.35 -11.28
CA MET A 30 -0.42 4.31 -12.04
C MET A 30 -1.62 4.89 -12.81
N PHE A 31 -2.36 5.79 -12.18
CA PHE A 31 -3.47 6.50 -12.81
C PHE A 31 -2.98 7.39 -13.97
N ASP A 32 -1.95 8.20 -13.75
CA ASP A 32 -1.32 9.04 -14.77
C ASP A 32 -0.76 8.22 -15.96
N ALA A 33 -0.33 6.97 -15.69
CA ALA A 33 0.12 6.02 -16.71
C ALA A 33 -1.03 5.33 -17.48
N GLY A 34 -2.29 5.68 -17.21
CA GLY A 34 -3.47 5.17 -17.92
C GLY A 34 -4.23 4.06 -17.21
N ALA A 35 -3.92 3.75 -15.94
CA ALA A 35 -4.78 2.87 -15.16
C ALA A 35 -6.15 3.52 -14.97
N ARG A 36 -7.22 2.82 -15.35
CA ARG A 36 -8.60 3.32 -15.23
C ARG A 36 -9.11 3.35 -13.79
N GLN A 37 -8.53 2.48 -12.95
CA GLN A 37 -8.90 2.28 -11.57
C GLN A 37 -7.70 1.81 -10.76
N VAL A 38 -7.59 2.27 -9.53
CA VAL A 38 -6.51 1.89 -8.61
C VAL A 38 -7.03 1.81 -7.18
N SER A 39 -6.71 0.73 -6.47
CA SER A 39 -7.00 0.58 -5.04
C SER A 39 -5.71 0.45 -4.22
N ILE A 40 -5.69 1.04 -3.03
CA ILE A 40 -4.66 0.85 -2.01
C ILE A 40 -5.22 -0.03 -0.90
N VAL A 41 -4.61 -1.19 -0.68
CA VAL A 41 -5.07 -2.20 0.28
C VAL A 41 -4.06 -2.34 1.42
N ARG A 42 -4.52 -2.33 2.66
CA ARG A 42 -3.74 -2.66 3.86
C ARG A 42 -3.62 -4.17 4.01
N THR A 43 -2.40 -4.69 4.15
CA THR A 43 -2.12 -6.13 4.07
C THR A 43 -1.89 -6.82 5.42
N GLY A 44 -1.57 -6.05 6.47
CA GLY A 44 -1.13 -6.58 7.76
C GLY A 44 0.34 -7.05 7.79
N ASP A 45 1.02 -7.14 6.65
CA ASP A 45 2.45 -7.47 6.56
C ASP A 45 3.30 -6.23 6.90
N PRO A 46 4.15 -6.26 7.95
CA PRO A 46 5.04 -5.14 8.30
C PRO A 46 6.01 -4.73 7.19
N LEU A 47 6.37 -5.64 6.28
CA LEU A 47 7.28 -5.37 5.16
C LEU A 47 6.55 -4.86 3.91
N GLN A 48 5.23 -5.07 3.83
CA GLN A 48 4.41 -4.59 2.72
C GLN A 48 3.04 -4.08 3.23
N PRO A 49 3.00 -3.09 4.14
CA PRO A 49 1.76 -2.73 4.83
C PRO A 49 0.69 -2.17 3.89
N PHE A 50 1.09 -1.64 2.74
CA PHE A 50 0.22 -1.15 1.68
C PHE A 50 0.55 -1.83 0.36
N ARG A 51 -0.48 -2.27 -0.36
CA ARG A 51 -0.38 -2.81 -1.71
C ARG A 51 -1.23 -1.95 -2.65
N VAL A 52 -0.67 -1.55 -3.79
CA VAL A 52 -1.38 -0.78 -4.81
C VAL A 52 -1.75 -1.72 -5.96
N LEU A 53 -3.02 -1.73 -6.36
CA LEU A 53 -3.56 -2.66 -7.35
C LEU A 53 -4.30 -1.86 -8.45
N PRO A 54 -4.11 -2.17 -9.75
CA PRO A 54 -4.80 -1.51 -10.87
C PRO A 54 -6.23 -2.07 -11.08
N VAL A 55 -6.90 -2.44 -10.00
CA VAL A 55 -8.28 -2.95 -9.98
C VAL A 55 -9.02 -2.35 -8.81
N ILE A 56 -10.34 -2.29 -8.91
CA ILE A 56 -11.19 -2.05 -7.75
C ILE A 56 -11.12 -3.29 -6.86
N VAL A 57 -10.84 -3.07 -5.59
CA VAL A 57 -10.95 -4.09 -4.55
C VAL A 57 -11.99 -3.60 -3.56
N ASP A 58 -12.99 -4.43 -3.30
CA ASP A 58 -13.95 -4.19 -2.22
C ASP A 58 -13.45 -4.89 -0.95
N GLY A 59 -13.52 -4.20 0.19
CA GLY A 59 -13.22 -4.82 1.48
C GLY A 59 -12.85 -3.84 2.58
N PRO A 60 -12.84 -4.30 3.85
CA PRO A 60 -12.62 -3.45 5.02
C PRO A 60 -11.18 -2.91 5.12
N ASN A 61 -10.26 -3.47 4.35
CA ASN A 61 -8.84 -3.10 4.37
C ASN A 61 -8.46 -2.12 3.26
N VAL A 62 -9.42 -1.62 2.49
CA VAL A 62 -9.20 -0.67 1.40
C VAL A 62 -9.08 0.73 1.99
N GLU A 63 -7.95 1.38 1.75
CA GLU A 63 -7.63 2.70 2.31
C GLU A 63 -7.99 3.85 1.37
N VAL A 64 -7.79 3.62 0.07
CA VAL A 64 -8.02 4.62 -0.99
C VAL A 64 -8.44 3.89 -2.25
N GLU A 65 -9.39 4.48 -2.94
CA GLU A 65 -9.81 4.06 -4.26
C GLU A 65 -9.82 5.27 -5.20
N LEU A 66 -9.24 5.09 -6.39
CA LEU A 66 -9.24 6.05 -7.48
C LEU A 66 -9.98 5.41 -8.66
N ARG A 67 -11.01 6.09 -9.16
CA ARG A 67 -11.76 5.70 -10.36
C ARG A 67 -11.88 6.90 -11.27
N TYR A 68 -11.78 6.69 -12.59
CA TYR A 68 -12.28 7.68 -13.55
C TYR A 68 -13.79 7.84 -13.39
N ALA A 69 -14.27 9.09 -13.39
CA ALA A 69 -15.69 9.44 -13.41
C ALA A 69 -16.31 9.21 -14.79
#